data_AF-A0A8J1U3M7-F1
#
_entry.id   AF-A0A8J1U3M7-F1
#
_cell.length_a   1.000
_cell.length_b   1.000
_cell.length_c   1.000
_cell.angle_alpha   90.00
_cell.angle_beta   90.00
_cell.angle_gamma   90.00
#
_symmetry.space_group_name_H-M   'P 1'
#
loop_
_entity.id
_entity.type
_entity.pdbx_description
1 polymer ?
#
loop_
_entity_poly.entity_id
_entity_poly.type
_entity_poly.pdbx_seq_one_letter_code
_entity_poly.pdbx_strand_id
1 'polypeptide(L)'
;MAEKPEGTEEWGAIVHRYKGLFNSQTMSDIQFSFGASRESTVYAHKVIIGAASDVFKSMLYGDLKETSDVIDIPDISMEIFLEIMRFIYYGEVILTPENVLEIVYATKKYLVPGLGEKCRKFLDE
;
A
#
# COMPACT_ATOMS: atom_id res chain seq x y z
N MET A 1 -3.96 -2.54 16.64
CA MET A 1 -4.04 -1.09 16.39
C MET A 1 -2.98 -0.46 17.27
N ALA A 2 -1.92 0.13 16.70
CA ALA A 2 -1.02 0.93 17.52
C ALA A 2 -1.77 2.22 17.87
N GLU A 3 -2.03 2.44 19.15
CA GLU A 3 -2.52 3.72 19.66
C GLU A 3 -1.55 4.82 19.21
N LYS A 4 -2.10 5.97 18.81
CA LYS A 4 -1.31 7.13 18.40
C LYS A 4 -0.47 7.54 19.62
N PRO A 5 0.87 7.43 19.60
CA PRO A 5 1.64 7.74 20.79
C PRO A 5 1.56 9.24 21.06
N GLU A 6 1.37 9.60 22.34
CA GLU A 6 1.47 10.97 22.82
C GLU A 6 2.91 11.47 22.55
N GLY A 7 3.05 12.43 21.63
CA GLY A 7 4.33 12.90 21.10
C GLY A 7 4.21 13.38 19.65
N THR A 8 3.47 14.47 19.44
CA THR A 8 2.99 14.92 18.12
C THR A 8 4.09 15.29 17.12
N GLU A 9 5.29 15.62 17.58
CA GLU A 9 6.41 16.07 16.74
C GLU A 9 7.28 14.90 16.23
N GLU A 10 7.62 13.96 17.10
CA GLU A 10 8.44 12.79 16.75
C GLU A 10 7.70 11.84 15.80
N TRP A 11 6.41 11.59 16.07
CA TRP A 11 5.56 10.83 15.17
C TRP A 11 5.43 11.51 13.80
N GLY A 12 5.27 12.83 13.79
CA GLY A 12 5.24 13.63 12.57
C GLY A 12 6.52 13.50 11.74
N ALA A 13 7.68 13.49 12.40
CA ALA A 13 8.97 13.31 11.74
C ALA A 13 9.14 11.90 11.13
N ILE A 14 8.65 10.85 11.80
CA ILE A 14 8.64 9.48 11.26
C ILE A 14 7.77 9.42 10.01
N VAL A 15 6.52 9.91 10.12
CA VAL A 15 5.56 9.95 9.01
C VAL A 15 6.13 10.73 7.82
N HIS A 16 6.78 11.87 8.05
CA HIS A 16 7.42 12.66 6.99
C HIS A 16 8.47 11.86 6.21
N ARG A 17 9.34 11.11 6.91
CA ARG A 17 10.36 10.27 6.25
C ARG A 17 9.73 9.17 5.40
N TYR A 18 8.74 8.45 5.93
CA TYR A 18 8.06 7.40 5.17
C TYR A 18 7.25 7.96 3.99
N LYS A 19 6.63 9.14 4.14
CA LYS A 19 5.96 9.82 3.04
C LYS A 19 6.92 10.18 1.91
N GLY A 20 8.19 10.48 2.22
CA GLY A 20 9.25 10.68 1.22
C GLY A 20 9.68 9.41 0.46
N LEU A 21 9.34 8.21 0.97
CA LEU A 21 9.61 6.94 0.31
C LEU A 21 8.43 6.46 -0.56
N PHE A 22 7.25 7.06 -0.41
CA PHE A 22 6.07 6.69 -1.17
C PHE A 22 6.28 6.89 -2.67
N ASN A 23 6.15 5.82 -3.45
CA ASN A 23 6.39 5.78 -4.90
C ASN A 23 7.73 6.42 -5.32
N SER A 24 8.75 6.28 -4.48
CA SER A 24 10.11 6.79 -4.73
C SER A 24 10.99 5.68 -5.29
N GLN A 25 11.80 5.99 -6.30
CA GLN A 25 12.81 5.06 -6.82
C GLN A 25 13.97 4.85 -5.84
N THR A 26 14.23 5.84 -4.98
CA THR A 26 15.34 5.82 -4.03
C THR A 26 15.17 4.65 -3.07
N MET A 27 16.13 3.72 -3.07
CA MET A 27 16.12 2.49 -2.27
C MET A 27 14.98 1.51 -2.58
N SER A 28 14.20 1.76 -3.65
CA SER A 28 13.22 0.79 -4.11
C SER A 28 13.90 -0.49 -4.58
N ASP A 29 13.33 -1.62 -4.20
CA ASP A 29 13.81 -2.97 -4.51
C ASP A 29 12.72 -3.82 -5.16
N ILE A 30 11.58 -3.20 -5.51
CA ILE A 30 10.48 -3.80 -6.25
C ILE A 30 9.67 -2.75 -7.02
N GLN A 31 9.10 -3.19 -8.14
CA GLN A 31 8.22 -2.42 -9.02
C GLN A 31 6.92 -3.17 -9.28
N PHE A 32 5.83 -2.43 -9.37
CA PHE A 32 4.51 -2.96 -9.75
C PHE A 32 4.10 -2.37 -11.09
N SER A 33 3.83 -3.23 -12.08
CA SER A 33 3.37 -2.82 -13.41
C SER A 33 1.85 -2.93 -13.54
N PHE A 34 1.28 -2.00 -14.31
CA PHE A 34 -0.15 -1.95 -14.62
C PHE A 34 -0.36 -1.91 -16.12
N GLY A 35 -1.31 -2.71 -16.61
CA GLY A 35 -1.68 -2.79 -18.02
C GLY A 35 -0.63 -3.47 -18.91
N ALA A 36 -1.00 -3.69 -20.17
CA ALA A 36 -0.21 -4.49 -21.10
C ALA A 36 1.13 -3.85 -21.51
N SER A 37 1.26 -2.52 -21.47
CA SER A 37 2.46 -1.80 -21.93
C SER A 37 3.55 -1.65 -20.86
N ARG A 38 3.27 -1.97 -19.58
CA ARG A 38 4.20 -1.75 -18.44
C ARG A 38 4.70 -0.31 -18.25
N GLU A 39 4.14 0.67 -18.98
CA GLU A 39 4.52 2.08 -18.88
C GLU A 39 4.04 2.71 -17.57
N SER A 40 2.97 2.17 -16.99
CA SER A 40 2.46 2.54 -15.68
C SER A 40 3.12 1.68 -14.61
N THR A 41 4.14 2.23 -13.94
CA THR A 41 4.91 1.53 -12.89
C THR A 41 4.86 2.27 -11.56
N VAL A 42 4.72 1.52 -10.46
CA VAL A 42 4.83 2.02 -9.09
C VAL A 42 6.07 1.44 -8.42
N TYR A 43 6.91 2.28 -7.84
CA TYR A 43 8.11 1.87 -7.09
C TYR A 43 7.77 1.63 -5.62
N ALA A 44 8.38 0.61 -5.03
CA ALA A 44 8.11 0.24 -3.65
C ALA A 44 9.31 -0.41 -2.96
N HIS A 45 9.13 -0.69 -1.67
CA HIS A 45 10.14 -1.25 -0.79
C HIS A 45 9.60 -2.53 -0.16
N LYS A 46 10.16 -3.69 -0.51
CA LYS A 46 9.73 -5.02 -0.08
C LYS A 46 9.57 -5.11 1.42
N VAL A 47 10.49 -4.51 2.19
CA VAL A 47 10.45 -4.51 3.65
C VAL A 47 9.22 -3.78 4.20
N ILE A 48 8.83 -2.65 3.60
CA ILE A 48 7.69 -1.84 4.06
C ILE A 48 6.38 -2.56 3.72
N ILE A 49 6.22 -2.98 2.46
CA ILE A 49 4.98 -3.62 2.02
C ILE A 49 4.80 -5.01 2.64
N GLY A 50 5.88 -5.78 2.82
CA GLY A 50 5.83 -7.09 3.47
C GLY A 50 5.57 -7.00 4.98
N ALA A 51 5.93 -5.89 5.63
CA ALA A 51 5.55 -5.66 7.03
C ALA A 51 4.07 -5.27 7.18
N ALA A 52 3.48 -4.65 6.16
CA ALA A 52 2.12 -4.12 6.19
C ALA A 52 1.05 -5.08 5.64
N SER A 53 1.44 -6.14 4.95
CA SER A 53 0.54 -7.07 4.26
C SER A 53 1.08 -8.49 4.30
N ASP A 54 0.29 -9.42 4.84
CA ASP A 54 0.64 -10.84 4.85
C ASP A 54 0.68 -11.44 3.43
N VAL A 55 -0.10 -10.88 2.51
CA VAL A 55 -0.12 -11.29 1.10
C VAL A 55 1.17 -10.88 0.41
N PHE A 56 1.58 -9.62 0.54
CA PHE A 56 2.89 -9.19 0.01
C PHE A 56 4.04 -9.90 0.71
N LYS A 57 3.96 -10.13 2.02
CA LYS A 57 4.97 -10.90 2.74
C LYS A 57 5.15 -12.30 2.15
N SER A 58 4.05 -13.00 1.92
CA SER A 58 4.04 -14.35 1.35
C SER A 58 4.54 -14.34 -0.10
N MET A 59 4.11 -13.36 -0.90
CA MET A 59 4.54 -13.18 -2.29
C MET A 59 6.06 -12.92 -2.41
N LEU A 60 6.66 -12.22 -1.44
CA LEU A 60 8.05 -11.75 -1.54
C LEU A 60 9.06 -12.60 -0.76
N TYR A 61 8.62 -13.22 0.32
CA TYR A 61 9.49 -13.95 1.25
C TYR A 61 9.01 -15.37 1.54
N GLY A 62 7.86 -15.78 1.00
CA GLY A 62 7.33 -17.13 1.18
C GLY A 62 8.07 -18.19 0.36
N ASP A 63 7.65 -19.44 0.54
CA ASP A 63 8.28 -20.60 -0.10
C ASP A 63 8.13 -20.60 -1.63
N LEU A 64 7.05 -20.00 -2.13
CA LEU A 64 6.75 -19.80 -3.55
C LEU A 64 6.89 -18.32 -3.94
N LYS A 65 7.88 -17.62 -3.38
CA LYS A 65 8.07 -16.21 -3.65
C LYS A 65 8.35 -15.92 -5.13
N GLU A 66 7.94 -14.74 -5.54
CA GLU A 66 8.29 -14.17 -6.82
C GLU A 66 9.80 -13.94 -6.91
N THR A 67 10.39 -14.36 -8.03
CA THR A 67 11.82 -14.14 -8.32
C THR A 67 12.07 -12.86 -9.10
N SER A 68 11.01 -12.27 -9.66
CA SER A 68 11.05 -11.02 -10.39
C SER A 68 10.93 -9.84 -9.44
N ASP A 69 11.71 -8.79 -9.67
CA ASP A 69 11.54 -7.50 -8.99
C ASP A 69 10.44 -6.63 -9.63
N VAL A 70 9.78 -7.14 -10.69
CA VAL A 70 8.62 -6.52 -11.33
C VAL A 70 7.43 -7.45 -11.18
N ILE A 71 6.40 -6.99 -10.49
CA ILE A 71 5.15 -7.72 -10.23
C ILE A 71 4.03 -7.09 -11.05
N ASP A 72 3.31 -7.92 -11.80
CA ASP A 72 2.16 -7.44 -12.56
C ASP A 72 0.89 -7.40 -11.68
N ILE A 73 0.15 -6.30 -11.75
CA ILE A 73 -1.10 -6.10 -11.01
C ILE A 73 -2.26 -6.04 -12.02
N PRO A 74 -2.97 -7.15 -12.27
CA PRO A 74 -4.03 -7.19 -13.28
C PRO A 74 -5.40 -6.79 -12.73
N ASP A 75 -5.58 -6.81 -11.41
CA ASP A 75 -6.92 -6.87 -10.80
C ASP A 75 -7.45 -5.53 -10.27
N ILE A 76 -6.60 -4.49 -10.20
CA ILE A 76 -6.98 -3.14 -9.75
C ILE A 76 -6.21 -2.10 -10.55
N SER A 77 -6.77 -0.89 -10.62
CA SER A 77 -6.10 0.23 -11.27
C SER A 77 -4.86 0.70 -10.49
N MET A 78 -3.96 1.42 -11.18
CA MET A 78 -2.78 2.03 -10.57
C MET A 78 -3.17 3.03 -9.48
N GLU A 79 -4.26 3.78 -9.68
CA GLU A 79 -4.78 4.76 -8.73
C GLU A 79 -5.22 4.09 -7.42
N ILE A 80 -5.95 2.99 -7.51
CA ILE A 80 -6.36 2.23 -6.32
C ILE A 80 -5.15 1.64 -5.60
N PHE A 81 -4.19 1.10 -6.35
CA PHE A 81 -2.96 0.58 -5.75
C PHE A 81 -2.17 1.68 -5.03
N LEU A 82 -2.08 2.88 -5.60
CA LEU A 82 -1.44 4.02 -4.96
C LEU A 82 -2.12 4.42 -3.65
N GLU A 83 -3.44 4.32 -3.54
CA GLU A 83 -4.15 4.59 -2.28
C GLU A 83 -3.88 3.53 -1.20
N ILE A 84 -3.73 2.27 -1.58
CA ILE A 84 -3.29 1.21 -0.65
C ILE A 84 -1.86 1.48 -0.17
N MET A 85 -0.98 1.83 -1.11
CA MET A 85 0.41 2.15 -0.82
C MET A 85 0.52 3.42 0.05
N ARG A 86 -0.33 4.41 -0.17
CA ARG A 86 -0.44 5.60 0.68
C ARG A 86 -0.66 5.21 2.14
N PHE A 87 -1.60 4.30 2.35
CA PHE A 87 -1.94 3.81 3.67
C PHE A 87 -0.80 2.99 4.28
N ILE A 88 -0.16 2.13 3.48
CA ILE A 88 0.98 1.32 3.93
C ILE A 88 2.15 2.20 4.40
N TYR A 89 2.48 3.26 3.68
CA TYR A 89 3.66 4.08 4.00
C TYR A 89 3.40 5.04 5.15
N TYR A 90 2.24 5.70 5.20
CA TYR A 90 2.02 6.77 6.17
C TYR A 90 0.60 6.85 6.72
N GLY A 91 -0.20 5.79 6.57
CA GLY A 91 -1.48 5.63 7.24
C GLY A 91 -2.62 6.51 6.70
N GLU A 92 -2.43 7.24 5.61
CA GLU A 92 -3.46 8.05 4.95
C GLU A 92 -4.08 7.31 3.76
N VAL A 93 -5.35 7.56 3.48
CA VAL A 93 -6.06 7.07 2.29
C VAL A 93 -7.07 8.14 1.90
N ILE A 94 -7.19 8.41 0.60
CA ILE A 94 -8.18 9.34 0.05
C ILE A 94 -9.36 8.51 -0.46
N LEU A 95 -10.45 8.52 0.30
CA LEU A 95 -11.68 7.82 -0.06
C LEU A 95 -12.65 8.78 -0.74
N THR A 96 -13.26 8.31 -1.81
CA THR A 96 -14.34 8.99 -2.54
C THR A 96 -15.47 7.98 -2.81
N PRO A 97 -16.70 8.45 -3.09
CA PRO A 97 -17.80 7.56 -3.46
C PRO A 97 -17.49 6.67 -4.67
N GLU A 98 -16.62 7.15 -5.57
CA GLU A 98 -16.24 6.45 -6.80
C GLU A 98 -15.19 5.35 -6.56
N ASN A 99 -14.28 5.53 -5.59
CA ASN A 99 -13.15 4.62 -5.39
C ASN A 99 -13.32 3.64 -4.21
N VAL A 100 -14.20 3.94 -3.26
CA VAL A 100 -14.23 3.24 -1.95
C VAL A 100 -14.53 1.74 -2.10
N LEU A 101 -15.40 1.35 -3.03
CA LEU A 101 -15.75 -0.05 -3.23
C LEU A 101 -14.57 -0.87 -3.79
N GLU A 102 -13.79 -0.28 -4.70
CA GLU A 102 -12.60 -0.92 -5.26
C GLU A 102 -11.47 -1.01 -4.21
N ILE A 103 -11.32 0.02 -3.38
CA ILE A 103 -10.40 -0.03 -2.24
C ILE A 103 -10.83 -1.11 -1.25
N VAL A 104 -12.13 -1.26 -0.94
CA VAL A 104 -12.63 -2.36 -0.09
C VAL A 104 -12.27 -3.72 -0.67
N TYR A 105 -12.45 -3.94 -1.97
CA TYR A 105 -12.02 -5.17 -2.65
C TYR A 105 -10.51 -5.40 -2.43
N ALA A 106 -9.70 -4.38 -2.66
CA ALA A 106 -8.27 -4.47 -2.54
C ALA A 106 -7.79 -4.72 -1.10
N THR A 107 -8.48 -4.18 -0.08
CA THR A 107 -8.15 -4.44 1.34
C THR A 107 -8.25 -5.93 1.67
N LYS A 108 -9.25 -6.62 1.12
CA LYS A 108 -9.45 -8.06 1.32
C LYS A 108 -8.44 -8.87 0.52
N LYS A 109 -8.11 -8.41 -0.69
CA LYS A 109 -7.15 -9.07 -1.58
C LYS A 109 -5.73 -9.03 -1.02
N TYR A 110 -5.28 -7.87 -0.53
CA TYR A 110 -3.92 -7.67 -0.04
C TYR A 110 -3.79 -7.78 1.48
N LEU A 111 -4.88 -7.97 2.22
CA LEU A 111 -4.88 -8.10 3.69
C LEU A 111 -4.05 -7.01 4.38
N VAL A 112 -4.41 -5.74 4.16
CA VAL A 112 -3.77 -4.59 4.79
C VAL A 112 -4.53 -4.20 6.06
N PRO A 113 -4.04 -4.52 7.27
CA PRO A 113 -4.78 -4.30 8.51
C PRO A 113 -5.08 -2.81 8.73
N GLY A 114 -6.30 -2.49 9.17
CA GLY A 114 -6.73 -1.12 9.48
C GLY A 114 -7.29 -0.33 8.29
N LEU A 115 -6.92 -0.65 7.05
CA LEU A 115 -7.48 0.05 5.87
C LEU A 115 -8.97 -0.23 5.71
N GLY A 116 -9.41 -1.47 5.92
CA GLY A 116 -10.83 -1.84 5.84
C GLY A 116 -11.71 -1.12 6.87
N GLU A 117 -11.18 -0.78 8.05
CA GLU A 117 -11.91 0.01 9.04
C GLU A 117 -12.15 1.44 8.56
N LYS A 118 -11.16 2.06 7.88
CA LYS A 118 -11.32 3.39 7.28
C LYS A 118 -12.39 3.37 6.19
N CYS A 119 -12.38 2.36 5.32
CA CYS A 119 -13.40 2.22 4.30
C CYS A 119 -14.79 2.03 4.89
N ARG A 120 -14.93 1.22 5.96
CA ARG A 120 -16.21 1.03 6.65
C ARG A 120 -16.74 2.35 7.22
N LYS A 121 -15.90 3.11 7.93
CA LYS A 121 -16.31 4.40 8.49
C LYS A 121 -16.82 5.38 7.42
N PHE A 122 -16.14 5.44 6.28
CA PHE A 122 -16.57 6.28 5.16
C PHE A 122 -17.92 5.86 4.54
N LEU A 123 -18.23 4.56 4.54
CA LEU A 123 -19.50 4.03 4.00
C LEU A 123 -20.68 4.15 4.97
N ASP A 124 -20.40 4.30 6.26
CA ASP A 124 -21.41 4.48 7.31
C ASP A 124 -21.81 5.98 7.48
N GLU A 125 -21.08 6.91 6.84
CA GLU A 125 -21.35 8.36 6.79
C GLU A 125 -22.35 8.74 5.68
#